data_AF-A0A9X5X5S3-F1
#
_entry.id   AF-A0A9X5X5S3-F1
#
_cell.length_a   1.000
_cell.length_b   1.000
_cell.length_c   1.000
_cell.angle_alpha   90.00
_cell.angle_beta   90.00
_cell.angle_gamma   90.00
#
_symmetry.space_group_name_H-M   'P 1'
#
loop_
_entity.id
_entity.type
_entity.pdbx_description
1 polymer ?
#
loop_
_entity_poly.entity_id
_entity_poly.type
_entity_poly.pdbx_seq_one_letter_code
_entity_poly.pdbx_strand_id
1 'polypeptide(L)'
;DPESYTLTVKNRRVTISAPGEAGVFYGTRTLKQEVHGGGTAPEGVVRDQPAKPRRGFMLDIARKPYSAAWIEDRIRELGDLKYNELGLHFSDDQGFRIQSDTHPEIVS
;
A
#
# COMPACT_ATOMS: atom_id res chain seq x y z
N ASP A 1 3.07 -15.35 -9.37
CA ASP A 1 2.16 -14.55 -8.52
C ASP A 1 1.96 -13.18 -9.19
N PRO A 2 0.74 -12.66 -9.40
CA PRO A 2 0.50 -11.34 -10.00
C PRO A 2 1.22 -10.18 -9.27
N GLU A 3 1.55 -10.35 -8.00
CA GLU A 3 2.27 -9.40 -7.16
C GLU A 3 3.80 -9.57 -7.19
N SER A 4 4.33 -10.64 -7.81
CA SER A 4 5.77 -10.84 -7.98
C SER A 4 6.37 -9.88 -9.01
N TYR A 5 7.66 -9.58 -8.90
CA TYR A 5 8.38 -8.77 -9.89
C TYR A 5 9.86 -9.14 -10.00
N THR A 6 10.44 -8.77 -11.14
CA THR A 6 11.89 -8.72 -11.34
C THR A 6 12.30 -7.28 -11.61
N LEU A 7 13.21 -6.74 -10.80
CA LEU A 7 13.86 -5.45 -11.02
C LEU A 7 15.30 -5.72 -11.45
N THR A 8 15.70 -5.18 -12.60
CA THR A 8 17.07 -5.28 -13.12
C THR A 8 17.67 -3.89 -13.27
N VAL A 9 18.82 -3.66 -12.66
CA VAL A 9 19.65 -2.47 -12.88
C VAL A 9 20.88 -2.90 -13.66
N LYS A 10 21.03 -2.39 -14.88
CA LYS A 10 22.16 -2.73 -15.76
C LYS A 10 22.39 -1.63 -16.78
N ASN A 11 23.65 -1.27 -17.06
CA ASN A 11 24.00 -0.31 -18.10
C ASN A 11 23.25 1.03 -17.94
N ARG A 12 23.16 1.54 -16.69
CA ARG A 12 22.44 2.78 -16.35
C ARG A 12 20.93 2.75 -16.67
N ARG A 13 20.34 1.57 -16.83
CA ARG A 13 18.90 1.37 -17.07
C ARG A 13 18.31 0.54 -15.94
N VAL A 14 17.14 0.95 -15.47
CA VAL A 14 16.29 0.15 -14.60
C VAL A 14 15.15 -0.43 -15.43
N THR A 15 14.93 -1.73 -15.34
CA THR A 15 13.80 -2.43 -15.94
C THR A 15 13.05 -3.17 -14.85
N ILE A 16 11.74 -2.95 -14.74
CA ILE A 16 10.85 -3.68 -13.84
C ILE A 16 9.85 -4.45 -14.70
N SER A 17 9.77 -5.76 -14.50
CA SER A 17 8.82 -6.64 -15.19
C SER A 17 8.08 -7.49 -14.18
N ALA A 18 6.79 -7.70 -14.41
CA ALA A 18 5.93 -8.50 -13.56
C ALA A 18 4.81 -9.14 -14.39
N PRO A 19 4.21 -10.25 -13.91
CA PRO A 19 3.05 -10.86 -14.56
C PRO A 19 1.74 -10.08 -14.33
N GLY A 20 1.73 -9.07 -13.45
CA GLY A 20 0.57 -8.23 -13.18
C GLY A 20 0.96 -6.80 -12.76
N GLU A 21 -0.01 -5.89 -12.84
CA GLU A 21 0.19 -4.47 -12.53
C GLU A 21 0.64 -4.24 -11.08
N ALA A 22 0.11 -5.01 -10.14
CA ALA A 22 0.51 -4.96 -8.73
C ALA A 22 2.01 -5.26 -8.55
N GLY A 23 2.54 -6.28 -9.24
CA GLY A 23 3.97 -6.57 -9.23
C GLY A 23 4.81 -5.44 -9.82
N VAL A 24 4.38 -4.82 -10.92
CA VAL A 24 5.06 -3.62 -11.47
C VAL A 24 5.08 -2.52 -10.42
N PHE A 25 3.94 -2.23 -9.80
CA PHE A 25 3.82 -1.23 -8.74
C PHE A 25 4.78 -1.53 -7.56
N TYR A 26 4.81 -2.75 -7.04
CA TYR A 26 5.71 -3.12 -5.94
C TYR A 26 7.18 -3.05 -6.32
N GLY A 27 7.53 -3.40 -7.56
CA GLY A 27 8.89 -3.19 -8.08
C GLY A 27 9.30 -1.72 -8.06
N THR A 28 8.37 -0.80 -8.37
CA THR A 28 8.66 0.64 -8.25
C THR A 28 8.83 1.09 -6.79
N ARG A 29 8.18 0.43 -5.83
CA ARG A 29 8.37 0.73 -4.39
C ARG A 29 9.77 0.36 -3.93
N THR A 30 10.25 -0.81 -4.36
CA THR A 30 11.63 -1.23 -4.09
C THR A 30 12.62 -0.25 -4.71
N LEU A 31 12.44 0.12 -5.98
CA LEU A 31 13.29 1.15 -6.60
C LEU A 31 13.26 2.47 -5.82
N LYS A 32 12.08 2.95 -5.41
CA LYS A 32 11.91 4.19 -4.63
C LYS A 32 12.70 4.14 -3.32
N GLN A 33 12.71 2.99 -2.65
CA GLN A 33 13.47 2.78 -1.41
C GLN A 33 14.98 2.73 -1.68
N GLU A 34 15.41 1.98 -2.70
CA GLU A 34 16.83 1.85 -3.06
C GLU A 34 17.48 3.20 -3.41
N VAL A 35 16.75 4.07 -4.14
CA VAL A 35 17.29 5.39 -4.52
C VAL A 35 17.14 6.45 -3.44
N HIS A 36 16.53 6.13 -2.29
CA HIS A 36 16.34 7.10 -1.22
C HIS A 36 17.70 7.53 -0.62
N GLY A 37 17.88 8.83 -0.40
CA GLY A 37 19.11 9.39 0.18
C GLY A 37 20.31 9.54 -0.77
N GLY A 38 20.40 8.75 -1.85
CA GLY A 38 21.55 8.76 -2.78
C GLY A 38 21.20 8.91 -4.26
N GLY A 39 19.95 8.71 -4.67
CA GLY A 39 19.51 8.84 -6.06
C GLY A 39 20.04 7.75 -7.01
N THR A 40 20.66 6.70 -6.48
CA THR A 40 21.30 5.63 -7.28
C THR A 40 20.83 4.26 -6.80
N ALA A 41 20.71 3.31 -7.73
CA ALA A 41 20.54 1.89 -7.42
C ALA A 41 21.77 1.12 -7.94
N PRO A 42 22.32 0.16 -7.17
CA PRO A 42 23.44 -0.66 -7.60
C PRO A 42 23.05 -1.58 -8.77
N GLU A 43 24.01 -1.96 -9.61
CA GLU A 43 23.76 -2.96 -10.65
C GLU A 43 23.42 -4.32 -10.02
N GLY A 44 22.41 -4.99 -10.57
CA GLY A 44 21.94 -6.24 -10.01
C GLY A 44 20.54 -6.65 -10.48
N VAL A 45 20.08 -7.78 -9.96
CA VAL A 45 18.75 -8.32 -10.21
C VAL A 45 18.07 -8.67 -8.89
N VAL A 46 16.94 -8.03 -8.62
CA VAL A 46 16.03 -8.38 -7.53
C VAL A 46 14.89 -9.22 -8.11
N ARG A 47 14.63 -10.38 -7.53
CA ARG A 47 13.43 -11.19 -7.79
C ARG A 47 12.68 -11.29 -6.47
N ASP A 48 11.46 -10.80 -6.46
CA ASP A 48 10.68 -10.69 -5.22
C ASP A 48 9.24 -11.12 -5.47
N GLN A 49 8.64 -11.70 -4.43
CA GLN A 49 7.26 -12.16 -4.42
C GLN A 49 6.75 -12.19 -2.98
N PRO A 50 5.46 -11.93 -2.73
CA PRO A 50 4.95 -11.92 -1.37
C PRO A 50 4.96 -13.33 -0.76
N ALA A 51 5.36 -13.43 0.51
CA ALA A 51 5.24 -14.68 1.27
C ALA A 51 3.78 -15.01 1.64
N LYS A 52 2.90 -13.99 1.66
CA LYS A 52 1.48 -14.09 2.00
C LYS A 52 0.65 -13.26 1.02
N PRO A 53 -0.46 -13.81 0.50
CA PRO A 53 -1.31 -13.10 -0.45
C PRO A 53 -2.10 -11.95 0.20
N ARG A 54 -2.29 -11.98 1.52
CA ARG A 54 -2.97 -10.93 2.28
C ARG A 54 -2.01 -10.28 3.26
N ARG A 55 -1.83 -8.97 3.14
CA ARG A 55 -0.95 -8.14 3.97
C ARG A 55 -1.78 -6.95 4.41
N GLY A 56 -2.48 -7.14 5.52
CA GLY A 56 -3.52 -6.24 6.00
C GLY A 56 -3.04 -5.27 7.07
N PHE A 57 -3.57 -4.05 7.03
CA PHE A 57 -3.48 -3.06 8.10
C PHE A 57 -4.90 -2.69 8.54
N MET A 58 -5.17 -2.68 9.85
CA MET A 58 -6.46 -2.30 10.40
C MET A 58 -6.36 -0.92 11.06
N LEU A 59 -7.27 -0.02 10.69
CA LEU A 59 -7.41 1.32 11.25
C LEU A 59 -8.76 1.45 11.96
N ASP A 60 -8.72 1.71 13.26
CA ASP A 60 -9.90 2.08 14.04
C ASP A 60 -10.22 3.57 13.84
N ILE A 61 -11.30 3.82 13.09
CA ILE A 61 -11.84 5.16 12.87
C ILE A 61 -13.06 5.44 13.74
N ALA A 62 -13.65 4.41 14.37
CA ALA A 62 -14.81 4.55 15.23
C ALA A 62 -14.48 5.34 16.50
N ARG A 63 -13.40 4.93 17.20
CA ARG A 63 -12.96 5.52 18.47
C ARG A 63 -12.30 6.88 18.31
N LYS A 64 -11.66 7.11 17.16
CA LYS A 64 -11.01 8.37 16.82
C LYS A 64 -11.26 8.72 15.36
N PRO A 65 -11.83 9.88 15.06
CA PRO A 65 -12.03 10.30 13.68
C PRO A 65 -10.70 10.69 13.02
N TYR A 66 -10.56 10.32 11.75
CA TYR A 66 -9.47 10.75 10.87
C TYR A 66 -10.08 11.38 9.62
N SER A 67 -9.49 12.46 9.13
CA SER A 67 -9.89 13.02 7.84
C SER A 67 -9.60 12.04 6.70
N ALA A 68 -10.40 12.07 5.64
CA ALA A 68 -10.15 11.27 4.43
C ALA A 68 -8.72 11.45 3.88
N ALA A 69 -8.24 12.70 3.82
CA ALA A 69 -6.87 13.02 3.36
C ALA A 69 -5.79 12.28 4.18
N TRP A 70 -5.92 12.27 5.50
CA TRP A 70 -5.01 11.51 6.38
C TRP A 70 -5.05 10.01 6.10
N ILE A 71 -6.24 9.44 5.87
CA ILE A 71 -6.39 8.01 5.54
C ILE A 71 -5.76 7.71 4.18
N GLU A 72 -5.95 8.58 3.19
CA GLU A 72 -5.31 8.46 1.87
C GLU A 72 -3.78 8.51 1.96
N ASP A 73 -3.23 9.41 2.76
CA ASP A 73 -1.78 9.48 3.01
C ASP A 73 -1.28 8.18 3.66
N ARG A 74 -2.03 7.64 4.63
CA ARG A 74 -1.73 6.32 5.22
C ARG A 74 -1.79 5.19 4.18
N ILE A 75 -2.73 5.22 3.24
CA ILE A 75 -2.79 4.25 2.13
C ILE A 75 -1.53 4.35 1.26
N ARG A 76 -1.02 5.56 1.00
CA ARG A 76 0.24 5.75 0.23
C ARG A 76 1.44 5.17 0.95
N GLU A 77 1.55 5.40 2.26
CA GLU A 77 2.59 4.82 3.11
C GLU A 77 2.53 3.29 3.11
N LEU A 78 1.34 2.72 3.30
CA LEU A 78 1.10 1.27 3.24
C LEU A 78 1.45 0.68 1.87
N GLY A 79 1.14 1.41 0.79
CA GLY A 79 1.49 1.04 -0.58
C GLY A 79 3.01 0.96 -0.80
N ASP A 80 3.79 1.89 -0.23
CA ASP A 80 5.26 1.82 -0.27
C ASP A 80 5.82 0.60 0.47
N LEU A 81 5.12 0.14 1.52
CA LEU A 81 5.43 -1.07 2.29
C LEU A 81 4.81 -2.34 1.69
N LYS A 82 4.16 -2.24 0.53
CA LYS A 82 3.53 -3.35 -0.21
C LYS A 82 2.37 -4.01 0.56
N TYR A 83 1.71 -3.32 1.48
CA TYR A 83 0.41 -3.78 2.02
C TYR A 83 -0.65 -3.71 0.93
N ASN A 84 -1.59 -4.65 0.93
CA ASN A 84 -2.60 -4.79 -0.12
C ASN A 84 -4.04 -4.88 0.40
N GLU A 85 -4.22 -4.72 1.71
CA GLU A 85 -5.53 -4.77 2.34
C GLU A 85 -5.61 -3.72 3.46
N LEU A 86 -6.67 -2.92 3.46
CA LEU A 86 -6.99 -1.95 4.50
C LEU A 86 -8.32 -2.34 5.14
N GLY A 87 -8.30 -2.64 6.44
CA GLY A 87 -9.49 -2.80 7.25
C GLY A 87 -9.84 -1.49 7.94
N LEU A 88 -11.01 -0.93 7.64
CA LEU A 88 -11.56 0.21 8.38
C LEU A 88 -12.53 -0.33 9.44
N HIS A 89 -12.16 -0.23 10.71
CA HIS A 89 -13.06 -0.49 11.83
C HIS A 89 -13.89 0.78 12.07
N PHE A 90 -15.03 0.85 11.37
CA PHE A 90 -15.82 2.07 11.23
C PHE A 90 -16.97 2.20 12.23
N SER A 91 -17.21 1.17 13.04
CA SER A 91 -18.27 1.14 14.05
C SER A 91 -17.75 0.57 15.37
N ASP A 92 -18.03 1.25 16.47
CA ASP A 92 -17.80 0.82 17.85
C ASP A 92 -18.79 1.57 18.77
N ASP A 93 -18.75 1.34 20.07
CA ASP A 93 -19.64 2.02 21.03
C ASP A 93 -19.50 3.56 20.99
N GLN A 94 -18.35 4.07 20.50
CA GLN A 94 -18.03 5.50 20.45
C GLN A 94 -18.43 6.18 19.12
N GLY A 95 -18.88 5.43 18.11
CA GLY A 95 -19.40 6.06 16.90
C GLY A 95 -19.47 5.15 15.67
N PHE A 96 -20.15 5.65 14.64
CA PHE A 96 -20.34 5.02 13.34
C PHE A 96 -19.97 6.01 12.23
N ARG A 97 -18.94 5.68 11.43
CA ARG A 97 -18.23 6.66 10.59
C ARG A 97 -18.43 6.53 9.08
N ILE A 98 -19.35 5.68 8.64
CA ILE A 98 -19.73 5.54 7.23
C ILE A 98 -21.13 6.12 7.05
N GLN A 99 -21.32 6.94 6.02
CA GLN A 99 -22.65 7.45 5.68
C GLN A 99 -23.58 6.30 5.31
N SER A 100 -24.80 6.32 5.85
CA SER A 100 -25.88 5.41 5.49
C SER A 100 -27.08 6.21 5.01
N ASP A 101 -27.54 5.94 3.77
CA ASP A 101 -28.71 6.62 3.21
C ASP A 101 -30.03 6.11 3.82
N THR A 102 -30.06 4.86 4.29
CA THR A 102 -31.26 4.25 4.92
C THR A 102 -31.32 4.45 6.43
N HIS A 103 -30.17 4.72 7.07
CA HIS A 103 -30.03 4.97 8.49
C HIS A 103 -29.16 6.20 8.75
N PRO A 104 -29.57 7.40 8.31
CA PRO A 104 -28.77 8.61 8.51
C PRO A 104 -28.57 8.96 10.00
N GLU A 105 -29.44 8.47 10.88
CA GLU A 105 -29.41 8.73 12.33
C GLU A 105 -28.25 8.06 13.07
N ILE A 106 -27.61 7.04 12.50
CA ILE A 106 -26.53 6.30 13.18
C ILE A 106 -25.17 6.96 13.00
N VAL A 107 -25.01 7.75 11.93
CA VAL A 107 -23.74 8.42 11.61
C VAL A 107 -23.43 9.44 12.70
N SER A 108 -22.24 9.34 13.28
CA SER A 108 -21.81 10.14 14.44
C SER A 108 -20.37 10.61 14.31
#